data_AF-A0A7S0RQX3-F1
#
_entry.id   AF-A0A7S0RQX3-F1
#
_cell.length_a   1.000
_cell.length_b   1.000
_cell.length_c   1.000
_cell.angle_alpha   90.00
_cell.angle_beta   90.00
_cell.angle_gamma   90.00
#
_symmetry.space_group_name_H-M   'P 1'
#
loop_
_entity.id
_entity.type
_entity.pdbx_description
1 polymer ?
#
loop_
_entity_poly.entity_id
_entity_poly.type
_entity_poly.pdbx_seq_one_letter_code
_entity_poly.pdbx_strand_id
1 'polypeptide(L)'
;MGSQVKLVLLATSVGEHGISPGLHYFGGVPLINYWVQSLRSCTRLLPVSDKVYVITSPETHGDYLAWASDRVLSAGFPAQNLICTGVSQPSGTPSNALQDLSFALSAEPSLANGYVMVGSLDFFMGVDLPLRPLVEHSVVRGKDTVVFHTPPPGHDMAAHAEVLLDMQATVSVTGAYVNPRIGALDPSPSGQADGTTSTAMAPLVILHRDTLALLPGYAAAEGAATTYGGHPAKQLAAFVRDAVLGA
;
A
#
# COMPACT_ATOMS: atom_id res chain seq x y z
N MET A 1 -12.85 21.24 10.22
CA MET A 1 -11.57 20.58 10.53
C MET A 1 -11.12 19.84 9.29
N GLY A 2 -9.89 20.03 8.80
CA GLY A 2 -9.43 19.36 7.57
C GLY A 2 -9.23 17.87 7.79
N SER A 3 -9.65 17.03 6.83
CA SER A 3 -9.43 15.58 6.89
C SER A 3 -7.93 15.26 6.99
N GLN A 4 -7.55 14.52 8.03
CA GLN A 4 -6.17 14.06 8.21
C GLN A 4 -5.91 12.88 7.27
N VAL A 5 -4.69 12.83 6.74
CA VAL A 5 -4.21 11.72 5.91
C VAL A 5 -2.89 11.25 6.49
N LYS A 6 -2.78 9.95 6.67
CA LYS A 6 -1.56 9.28 7.13
C LYS A 6 -1.12 8.25 6.09
N LEU A 7 0.16 7.90 6.10
CA LEU A 7 0.76 6.88 5.25
C LEU A 7 1.30 5.77 6.14
N VAL A 8 0.98 4.53 5.78
CA VAL A 8 1.54 3.31 6.33
C VAL A 8 2.26 2.59 5.20
N LEU A 9 3.55 2.31 5.41
CA LEU A 9 4.37 1.51 4.51
C LEU A 9 4.58 0.12 5.12
N LEU A 10 4.16 -0.91 4.40
CA LEU A 10 4.33 -2.32 4.79
C LEU A 10 5.75 -2.77 4.44
N ALA A 11 6.50 -3.21 5.45
CA ALA A 11 7.89 -3.63 5.36
C ALA A 11 8.18 -4.86 6.24
N THR A 12 7.15 -5.65 6.49
CA THR A 12 7.22 -6.88 7.31
C THR A 12 7.79 -8.05 6.51
N SER A 13 7.77 -7.96 5.18
CA SER A 13 8.39 -8.94 4.31
C SER A 13 9.85 -9.17 4.64
N VAL A 14 10.20 -10.44 4.73
CA VAL A 14 11.58 -10.90 4.89
C VAL A 14 12.03 -11.39 3.52
N GLY A 15 12.79 -10.56 2.81
CA GLY A 15 13.28 -10.89 1.48
C GLY A 15 14.29 -12.04 1.47
N GLU A 16 14.80 -12.35 0.29
CA GLU A 16 15.86 -13.32 0.12
C GLU A 16 17.10 -12.90 0.92
N HIS A 17 17.75 -13.86 1.58
CA HIS A 17 18.88 -13.62 2.50
C HIS A 17 18.55 -12.83 3.78
N GLY A 18 17.28 -12.67 4.11
CA GLY A 18 16.85 -12.04 5.36
C GLY A 18 16.80 -10.51 5.33
N ILE A 19 17.06 -9.89 4.18
CA ILE A 19 17.01 -8.43 4.02
C ILE A 19 15.63 -8.03 3.52
N SER A 20 15.04 -6.99 4.12
CA SER A 20 13.76 -6.45 3.63
C SER A 20 13.91 -5.85 2.22
N PRO A 21 12.99 -6.14 1.28
CA PRO A 21 12.99 -5.51 -0.04
C PRO A 21 13.06 -3.98 -0.02
N GLY A 22 12.46 -3.36 0.99
CA GLY A 22 12.49 -1.90 1.18
C GLY A 22 13.88 -1.32 1.46
N LEU A 23 14.84 -2.14 1.90
CA LEU A 23 16.22 -1.75 2.17
C LEU A 23 17.18 -2.14 1.05
N HIS A 24 16.71 -2.81 -0.01
CA HIS A 24 17.52 -3.06 -1.19
C HIS A 24 17.88 -1.75 -1.90
N TYR A 25 19.13 -1.67 -2.35
CA TYR A 25 19.67 -0.49 -3.00
C TYR A 25 19.31 -0.47 -4.47
N PHE A 26 18.67 0.61 -4.91
CA PHE A 26 18.40 0.92 -6.30
C PHE A 26 19.02 2.29 -6.61
N GLY A 27 19.83 2.38 -7.66
CA GLY A 27 20.49 3.65 -8.01
C GLY A 27 21.34 4.27 -6.90
N GLY A 28 21.87 3.47 -5.98
CA GLY A 28 22.72 3.92 -4.87
C GLY A 28 21.99 4.34 -3.59
N VAL A 29 20.67 4.20 -3.51
CA VAL A 29 19.88 4.45 -2.29
C VAL A 29 18.87 3.32 -2.02
N PRO A 30 18.48 3.08 -0.75
CA PRO A 30 17.43 2.12 -0.41
C PRO A 30 16.08 2.44 -1.06
N LEU A 31 15.29 1.41 -1.40
CA LEU A 31 13.95 1.57 -1.99
C LEU A 31 13.04 2.51 -1.19
N ILE A 32 13.03 2.38 0.14
CA ILE A 32 12.25 3.25 1.04
C ILE A 32 12.55 4.74 0.85
N ASN A 33 13.76 5.10 0.42
CA ASN A 33 14.12 6.50 0.20
C ASN A 33 13.32 7.15 -0.94
N TYR A 34 12.91 6.37 -1.94
CA TYR A 34 12.06 6.86 -3.03
C TYR A 34 10.67 7.27 -2.53
N TRP A 35 10.12 6.51 -1.57
CA TRP A 35 8.90 6.89 -0.88
C TRP A 35 9.09 8.17 -0.07
N VAL A 36 10.13 8.24 0.76
CA VAL A 36 10.42 9.42 1.60
C VAL A 36 10.64 10.68 0.76
N GLN A 37 11.33 10.57 -0.38
CA GLN A 37 11.53 11.68 -1.31
C GLN A 37 10.21 12.15 -1.92
N SER A 38 9.34 11.22 -2.31
CA SER A 38 8.02 11.52 -2.90
C SER A 38 7.13 12.30 -1.94
N LEU A 39 7.27 12.12 -0.62
CA LEU A 39 6.49 12.85 0.41
C LEU A 39 6.63 14.37 0.32
N ARG A 40 7.78 14.87 -0.16
CA ARG A 40 8.03 16.31 -0.31
C ARG A 40 7.03 16.99 -1.24
N SER A 41 6.46 16.23 -2.18
CA SER A 41 5.44 16.72 -3.11
C SER A 41 4.04 16.82 -2.48
N CYS A 42 3.80 16.21 -1.32
CA CYS A 42 2.49 16.06 -0.70
C CYS A 42 2.45 16.65 0.73
N THR A 43 2.08 17.94 0.83
CA THR A 43 2.03 18.66 2.11
C THR A 43 1.06 18.05 3.13
N ARG A 44 0.03 17.31 2.68
CA ARG A 44 -0.89 16.60 3.58
C ARG A 44 -0.23 15.48 4.36
N LEU A 45 0.87 14.90 3.86
CA LEU A 45 1.66 13.88 4.55
C LEU A 45 2.83 14.47 5.35
N LEU A 46 2.89 15.81 5.48
CA LEU A 46 3.84 16.51 6.33
C LEU A 46 3.17 17.07 7.60
N PRO A 47 3.86 17.12 8.76
CA PRO A 47 5.21 16.59 8.99
C PRO A 47 5.24 15.06 9.02
N VAL A 48 6.37 14.48 8.58
CA VAL A 48 6.58 13.02 8.50
C VAL A 48 6.40 12.36 9.87
N SER A 49 6.88 13.01 10.94
CA SER A 49 6.80 12.55 12.32
C SER A 49 5.40 12.19 12.81
N ASP A 50 4.38 12.81 12.26
CA ASP A 50 3.02 12.66 12.79
C ASP A 50 2.14 11.78 11.87
N LYS A 51 2.64 11.50 10.67
CA LYS A 51 1.79 11.06 9.55
C LYS A 51 2.31 9.85 8.79
N VAL A 52 3.59 9.53 8.87
CA VAL A 52 4.17 8.44 8.07
C VAL A 52 4.78 7.40 8.97
N TYR A 53 4.34 6.16 8.81
CA TYR A 53 4.73 5.02 9.62
C TYR A 53 5.22 3.89 8.72
N VAL A 54 6.18 3.12 9.21
CA VAL A 54 6.68 1.91 8.53
C VAL A 54 6.45 0.74 9.47
N ILE A 55 5.79 -0.31 8.97
CA ILE A 55 5.48 -1.51 9.73
C ILE A 55 6.52 -2.56 9.40
N THR A 56 7.23 -3.07 10.41
CA THR A 56 8.35 -3.99 10.25
C THR A 56 8.09 -5.30 10.99
N SER A 57 8.74 -6.38 10.59
CA SER A 57 8.77 -7.63 11.35
C SER A 57 9.89 -7.60 12.39
N PRO A 58 9.89 -8.49 13.40
CA PRO A 58 11.02 -8.63 14.32
C PRO A 58 12.37 -8.82 13.61
N GLU A 59 12.38 -9.52 12.48
CA GLU A 59 13.57 -9.83 11.71
C GLU A 59 14.16 -8.58 11.02
N THR A 60 13.30 -7.69 10.49
CA THR A 60 13.74 -6.53 9.71
C THR A 60 13.82 -5.25 10.54
N HIS A 61 13.21 -5.22 11.73
CA HIS A 61 13.10 -4.00 12.55
C HIS A 61 14.45 -3.37 12.90
N GLY A 62 15.46 -4.19 13.25
CA GLY A 62 16.80 -3.72 13.57
C GLY A 62 17.46 -2.97 12.40
N ASP A 63 17.30 -3.47 11.18
CA ASP A 63 17.87 -2.86 9.98
C ASP A 63 17.17 -1.54 9.63
N TYR A 64 15.85 -1.47 9.81
CA TYR A 64 15.11 -0.21 9.64
C TYR A 64 15.45 0.82 10.72
N LEU A 65 15.68 0.40 11.97
CA LEU A 65 16.19 1.29 13.01
C LEU A 65 17.58 1.82 12.66
N ALA A 66 18.47 0.96 12.16
CA ALA A 66 19.79 1.37 11.69
C ALA A 66 19.69 2.38 10.54
N TRP A 67 18.83 2.12 9.54
CA TRP A 67 18.53 3.06 8.46
C TRP A 67 18.02 4.42 9.00
N ALA A 68 17.03 4.40 9.89
CA ALA A 68 16.45 5.63 10.46
C ALA A 68 17.45 6.42 11.32
N SER A 69 18.43 5.74 11.94
CA SER A 69 19.47 6.39 12.75
C SER A 69 20.45 7.23 11.92
N ASP A 70 20.65 6.87 10.66
CA ASP A 70 21.41 7.69 9.71
C ASP A 70 20.50 8.79 9.16
N ARG A 71 20.67 10.02 9.67
CA ARG A 71 19.87 11.18 9.25
C ARG A 71 20.08 11.57 7.78
N VAL A 72 21.25 11.29 7.21
CA VAL A 72 21.53 11.62 5.81
C VAL A 72 20.83 10.60 4.92
N LEU A 73 20.98 9.31 5.23
CA LEU A 73 20.38 8.23 4.46
C LEU A 73 18.85 8.23 4.57
N SER A 74 18.29 8.34 5.77
CA SER A 74 16.84 8.32 5.99
C SER A 74 16.14 9.65 5.67
N ALA A 75 16.90 10.68 5.27
CA ALA A 75 16.43 12.06 5.16
C ALA A 75 15.74 12.57 6.45
N GLY A 76 16.19 12.08 7.61
CA GLY A 76 15.66 12.44 8.93
C GLY A 76 14.36 11.73 9.30
N PHE A 77 14.13 10.52 8.80
CA PHE A 77 12.94 9.74 9.16
C PHE A 77 12.94 9.44 10.69
N PRO A 78 11.80 9.65 11.38
CA PRO A 78 11.73 9.45 12.82
C PRO A 78 11.67 7.97 13.20
N ALA A 79 12.66 7.47 13.94
CA ALA A 79 12.72 6.07 14.37
C ALA A 79 11.50 5.62 15.18
N GLN A 80 10.85 6.53 15.93
CA GLN A 80 9.63 6.22 16.68
C GLN A 80 8.42 5.89 15.80
N ASN A 81 8.49 6.16 14.49
CA ASN A 81 7.44 5.83 13.53
C ASN A 81 7.66 4.44 12.89
N LEU A 82 8.68 3.70 13.32
CA LEU A 82 8.86 2.29 13.00
C LEU A 82 8.06 1.46 13.99
N ILE A 83 7.07 0.71 13.50
CA ILE A 83 6.19 -0.12 14.32
C ILE A 83 6.53 -1.58 14.05
N CYS A 84 7.06 -2.29 15.05
CA CYS A 84 7.31 -3.73 14.96
C CYS A 84 6.05 -4.52 15.32
N THR A 85 5.63 -5.44 14.46
CA THR A 85 4.44 -6.29 14.70
C THR A 85 4.63 -7.28 15.85
N GLY A 86 5.89 -7.59 16.22
CA GLY A 86 6.21 -8.65 17.18
C GLY A 86 5.94 -10.07 16.66
N VAL A 87 5.52 -10.22 15.40
CA VAL A 87 5.21 -11.50 14.77
C VAL A 87 6.33 -11.86 13.81
N SER A 88 7.11 -12.88 14.17
CA SER A 88 8.18 -13.40 13.34
C SER A 88 7.66 -14.01 12.05
N GLN A 89 8.36 -13.75 10.94
CA GLN A 89 8.04 -14.30 9.63
C GLN A 89 9.21 -15.11 9.06
N PRO A 90 8.97 -16.27 8.43
CA PRO A 90 10.01 -16.99 7.70
C PRO A 90 10.59 -16.16 6.55
N SER A 91 11.85 -16.40 6.19
CA SER A 91 12.44 -15.80 4.98
C SER A 91 11.64 -16.20 3.73
N GLY A 92 11.48 -15.26 2.80
CA GLY A 92 10.67 -15.40 1.60
C GLY A 92 9.16 -15.18 1.83
N THR A 93 8.76 -14.79 3.05
CA THR A 93 7.36 -14.47 3.34
C THR A 93 7.08 -13.01 2.96
N PRO A 94 6.09 -12.74 2.09
CA PRO A 94 5.67 -11.38 1.77
C PRO A 94 4.86 -10.75 2.91
N SER A 95 4.69 -9.42 2.87
CA SER A 95 3.98 -8.68 3.92
C SER A 95 2.51 -9.09 4.00
N ASN A 96 1.95 -9.23 5.21
CA ASN A 96 0.53 -9.54 5.39
C ASN A 96 -0.25 -8.25 5.64
N ALA A 97 -0.74 -7.64 4.56
CA ALA A 97 -1.30 -6.30 4.58
C ALA A 97 -2.43 -6.10 5.60
N LEU A 98 -3.34 -7.08 5.76
CA LEU A 98 -4.47 -6.92 6.68
C LEU A 98 -4.03 -7.04 8.14
N GLN A 99 -3.18 -8.02 8.46
CA GLN A 99 -2.67 -8.20 9.81
C GLN A 99 -1.74 -7.05 10.23
N ASP A 100 -0.83 -6.65 9.35
CA ASP A 100 0.14 -5.58 9.61
C ASP A 100 -0.56 -4.24 9.81
N LEU A 101 -1.55 -3.92 8.97
CA LEU A 101 -2.34 -2.69 9.10
C LEU A 101 -3.26 -2.73 10.34
N SER A 102 -3.86 -3.88 10.65
CA SER A 102 -4.67 -4.05 11.87
C SER A 102 -3.83 -3.86 13.15
N PHE A 103 -2.61 -4.41 13.16
CA PHE A 103 -1.64 -4.18 14.22
C PHE A 103 -1.26 -2.70 14.32
N ALA A 104 -0.96 -2.05 13.19
CA ALA A 104 -0.61 -0.64 13.15
C ALA A 104 -1.71 0.25 13.73
N LEU A 105 -2.98 0.02 13.37
CA LEU A 105 -4.13 0.74 13.93
C LEU A 105 -4.27 0.56 15.45
N SER A 106 -3.90 -0.61 15.96
CA SER A 106 -3.93 -0.90 17.40
C SER A 106 -2.78 -0.22 18.14
N ALA A 107 -1.58 -0.21 17.55
CA ALA A 107 -0.38 0.40 18.11
C ALA A 107 -0.40 1.94 18.05
N GLU A 108 -0.99 2.50 16.99
CA GLU A 108 -1.13 3.95 16.77
C GLU A 108 -2.60 4.28 16.44
N PRO A 109 -3.45 4.46 17.47
CA PRO A 109 -4.88 4.72 17.28
C PRO A 109 -5.20 5.97 16.45
N SER A 110 -4.27 6.92 16.37
CA SER A 110 -4.46 8.11 15.54
C SER A 110 -4.47 7.81 14.04
N LEU A 111 -4.03 6.62 13.61
CA LEU A 111 -4.20 6.13 12.24
C LEU A 111 -5.67 5.96 11.84
N ALA A 112 -6.57 5.67 12.78
CA ALA A 112 -8.00 5.54 12.50
C ALA A 112 -8.71 6.90 12.26
N ASN A 113 -8.04 8.03 12.50
CA ASN A 113 -8.65 9.37 12.48
C ASN A 113 -8.60 10.05 11.10
N GLY A 114 -9.16 9.43 10.07
CA GLY A 114 -9.29 10.08 8.75
C GLY A 114 -9.03 9.13 7.60
N TYR A 115 -8.00 9.40 6.81
CA TYR A 115 -7.58 8.52 5.71
C TYR A 115 -6.22 7.90 6.00
N VAL A 116 -6.07 6.63 5.64
CA VAL A 116 -4.78 5.94 5.63
C VAL A 116 -4.47 5.51 4.22
N MET A 117 -3.37 6.05 3.69
CA MET A 117 -2.70 5.53 2.52
C MET A 117 -1.86 4.33 2.95
N VAL A 118 -2.02 3.20 2.28
CA VAL A 118 -1.31 1.95 2.56
C VAL A 118 -0.50 1.60 1.33
N GLY A 119 0.82 1.58 1.46
CA GLY A 119 1.76 1.17 0.40
C GLY A 119 2.60 -0.02 0.85
N SER A 120 3.09 -0.83 -0.08
CA SER A 120 4.08 -1.88 0.21
C SER A 120 5.48 -1.50 -0.26
N LEU A 121 6.48 -1.80 0.56
CA LEU A 121 7.90 -1.72 0.22
C LEU A 121 8.42 -2.97 -0.51
N ASP A 122 7.54 -3.91 -0.84
CA ASP A 122 7.84 -5.03 -1.75
C ASP A 122 7.90 -4.58 -3.21
N PHE A 123 7.45 -3.35 -3.49
CA PHE A 123 7.29 -2.83 -4.84
C PHE A 123 7.92 -1.46 -4.98
N PHE A 124 8.63 -1.29 -6.10
CA PHE A 124 9.14 0.01 -6.50
C PHE A 124 8.02 0.83 -7.15
N MET A 125 7.71 1.97 -6.54
CA MET A 125 6.98 3.04 -7.20
C MET A 125 7.99 4.14 -7.53
N GLY A 126 8.09 4.51 -8.80
CA GLY A 126 9.12 5.43 -9.30
C GLY A 126 9.14 6.78 -8.58
N VAL A 127 10.21 7.55 -8.83
CA VAL A 127 10.46 8.89 -8.26
C VAL A 127 9.33 9.90 -8.48
N ASP A 128 8.52 9.69 -9.51
CA ASP A 128 7.44 10.58 -9.92
C ASP A 128 6.05 10.09 -9.47
N LEU A 129 5.97 9.24 -8.44
CA LEU A 129 4.70 8.81 -7.87
C LEU A 129 3.87 10.05 -7.48
N PRO A 130 2.71 10.29 -8.12
CA PRO A 130 1.99 11.54 -7.95
C PRO A 130 1.14 11.50 -6.67
N LEU A 131 1.80 11.46 -5.51
CA LEU A 131 1.16 11.32 -4.19
C LEU A 131 0.15 12.44 -3.92
N ARG A 132 0.49 13.68 -4.29
CA ARG A 132 -0.40 14.84 -4.07
C ARG A 132 -1.76 14.68 -4.74
N PRO A 133 -1.88 14.48 -6.06
CA PRO A 133 -3.19 14.32 -6.68
C PRO A 133 -3.92 13.05 -6.20
N LEU A 134 -3.21 11.95 -5.88
CA LEU A 134 -3.83 10.75 -5.30
C LEU A 134 -4.51 11.07 -3.96
N VAL A 135 -3.78 11.74 -3.06
CA VAL A 135 -4.30 12.09 -1.73
C VAL A 135 -5.42 13.13 -1.82
N GLU A 136 -5.24 14.20 -2.60
CA GLU A 136 -6.28 15.24 -2.73
C GLU A 136 -7.56 14.67 -3.34
N HIS A 137 -7.44 13.75 -4.31
CA HIS A 137 -8.60 13.12 -4.92
C HIS A 137 -9.43 12.34 -3.89
N SER A 138 -8.79 11.47 -3.11
CA SER A 138 -9.45 10.67 -2.08
C SER A 138 -10.13 11.57 -1.02
N VAL A 139 -9.42 12.60 -0.55
CA VAL A 139 -9.92 13.53 0.47
C VAL A 139 -11.07 14.38 -0.04
N VAL A 140 -10.95 14.97 -1.23
CA VAL A 140 -11.99 15.87 -1.79
C VAL A 140 -13.26 15.09 -2.07
N ARG A 141 -13.15 13.84 -2.54
CA ARG A 141 -14.32 13.03 -2.90
C ARG A 141 -14.96 12.30 -1.72
N GLY A 142 -14.29 12.18 -0.57
CA GLY A 142 -14.86 11.41 0.53
C GLY A 142 -14.80 9.90 0.29
N LYS A 143 -13.84 9.40 -0.52
CA LYS A 143 -13.87 8.01 -1.03
C LYS A 143 -12.54 7.30 -0.89
N ASP A 144 -12.64 5.98 -0.73
CA ASP A 144 -11.52 5.08 -0.90
C ASP A 144 -10.99 5.17 -2.33
N THR A 145 -9.68 5.00 -2.48
CA THR A 145 -8.99 5.11 -3.76
C THR A 145 -8.06 3.92 -3.93
N VAL A 146 -8.17 3.26 -5.06
CA VAL A 146 -7.27 2.18 -5.47
C VAL A 146 -6.42 2.69 -6.61
N VAL A 147 -5.10 2.48 -6.53
CA VAL A 147 -4.18 2.77 -7.62
C VAL A 147 -4.06 1.53 -8.49
N PHE A 148 -4.09 1.71 -9.81
CA PHE A 148 -3.96 0.62 -10.77
C PHE A 148 -3.11 1.06 -11.97
N HIS A 149 -2.67 0.09 -12.75
CA HIS A 149 -1.97 0.30 -14.01
C HIS A 149 -2.45 -0.69 -15.07
N THR A 150 -2.13 -0.43 -16.33
CA THR A 150 -2.35 -1.37 -17.43
C THR A 150 -1.08 -2.24 -17.56
N PRO A 151 -1.15 -3.56 -17.31
CA PRO A 151 -0.01 -4.45 -17.53
C PRO A 151 0.31 -4.57 -19.04
N PRO A 152 1.54 -4.95 -19.41
CA PRO A 152 1.87 -5.18 -20.82
C PRO A 152 1.09 -6.38 -21.39
N PRO A 153 0.86 -6.44 -22.72
CA PRO A 153 0.19 -7.58 -23.35
C PRO A 153 0.88 -8.91 -23.04
N GLY A 154 0.10 -9.95 -22.75
CA GLY A 154 0.60 -11.29 -22.42
C GLY A 154 1.03 -11.48 -20.97
N HIS A 155 1.01 -10.42 -20.14
CA HIS A 155 1.36 -10.52 -18.72
C HIS A 155 0.34 -11.41 -17.99
N ASP A 156 0.82 -12.32 -17.13
CA ASP A 156 -0.05 -13.22 -16.36
C ASP A 156 -0.82 -12.43 -15.29
N MET A 157 -2.15 -12.39 -15.43
CA MET A 157 -3.02 -11.69 -14.50
C MET A 157 -3.15 -12.43 -13.18
N ALA A 158 -2.91 -13.75 -13.13
CA ALA A 158 -2.96 -14.52 -11.90
C ALA A 158 -1.93 -14.08 -10.86
N ALA A 159 -0.90 -13.31 -11.25
CA ALA A 159 0.05 -12.69 -10.33
C ALA A 159 -0.50 -11.43 -9.62
N HIS A 160 -1.61 -10.86 -10.09
CA HIS A 160 -2.13 -9.56 -9.67
C HIS A 160 -3.56 -9.66 -9.14
N ALA A 161 -4.05 -8.58 -8.51
CA ALA A 161 -5.48 -8.35 -8.40
C ALA A 161 -5.94 -7.51 -9.60
N GLU A 162 -7.06 -7.86 -10.20
CA GLU A 162 -7.64 -7.12 -11.33
C GLU A 162 -8.63 -6.06 -10.83
N VAL A 163 -8.56 -4.89 -11.45
CA VAL A 163 -9.53 -3.82 -11.25
C VAL A 163 -10.48 -3.80 -12.46
N LEU A 164 -11.78 -3.92 -12.19
CA LEU A 164 -12.80 -3.85 -13.24
C LEU A 164 -13.44 -2.48 -13.16
N LEU A 165 -13.21 -1.67 -14.19
CA LEU A 165 -13.73 -0.31 -14.29
C LEU A 165 -15.18 -0.32 -14.77
N ASP A 166 -16.01 0.58 -14.25
CA ASP A 166 -17.40 0.74 -14.69
C ASP A 166 -17.45 1.16 -16.18
N MET A 167 -18.28 0.48 -16.99
CA MET A 167 -18.33 0.60 -18.46
C MET A 167 -18.67 2.01 -18.98
N GLN A 168 -19.20 2.91 -18.14
CA GLN A 168 -19.39 4.32 -18.52
C GLN A 168 -18.07 5.12 -18.50
N ALA A 169 -16.99 4.57 -17.93
CA ALA A 169 -15.69 5.23 -17.82
C ALA A 169 -14.64 4.75 -18.84
N THR A 170 -14.91 3.69 -19.61
CA THR A 170 -13.98 3.07 -20.58
C THR A 170 -13.79 3.86 -21.88
N VAL A 171 -14.50 4.97 -22.09
CA VAL A 171 -14.51 5.70 -23.38
C VAL A 171 -13.27 6.58 -23.61
N SER A 172 -12.38 6.77 -22.62
CA SER A 172 -11.16 7.56 -22.86
C SER A 172 -9.99 7.17 -21.96
N VAL A 173 -9.36 6.02 -22.24
CA VAL A 173 -8.05 5.67 -21.62
C VAL A 173 -6.88 6.40 -22.34
N THR A 174 -7.17 7.13 -23.43
CA THR A 174 -6.18 7.92 -24.16
C THR A 174 -6.14 9.38 -23.68
N GLY A 175 -5.46 9.64 -22.55
CA GLY A 175 -4.75 10.92 -22.37
C GLY A 175 -5.37 12.02 -21.49
N ALA A 176 -6.31 11.72 -20.60
CA ALA A 176 -6.66 12.65 -19.52
C ALA A 176 -6.88 11.88 -18.21
N TYR A 177 -6.56 12.52 -17.09
CA TYR A 177 -6.74 12.05 -15.71
C TYR A 177 -8.22 11.74 -15.38
N VAL A 178 -8.79 10.72 -16.02
CA VAL A 178 -10.07 10.16 -15.63
C VAL A 178 -9.79 9.28 -14.43
N ASN A 179 -10.43 9.60 -13.31
CA ASN A 179 -10.45 8.75 -12.13
C ASN A 179 -11.74 7.92 -12.22
N PRO A 180 -11.73 6.80 -12.96
CA PRO A 180 -12.92 6.01 -13.23
C PRO A 180 -13.50 5.48 -11.93
N ARG A 181 -14.80 5.21 -11.95
CA ARG A 181 -15.42 4.43 -10.89
C ARG A 181 -14.99 2.97 -11.05
N ILE A 182 -14.60 2.35 -9.95
CA ILE A 182 -14.34 0.91 -9.89
C ILE A 182 -15.69 0.20 -9.75
N GLY A 183 -15.98 -0.69 -10.69
CA GLY A 183 -17.18 -1.52 -10.68
C GLY A 183 -16.99 -2.80 -9.87
N ALA A 184 -15.82 -3.43 -9.97
CA ALA A 184 -15.46 -4.62 -9.21
C ALA A 184 -13.94 -4.74 -9.02
N LEU A 185 -13.55 -5.59 -8.06
CA LEU A 185 -12.17 -6.00 -7.82
C LEU A 185 -12.14 -7.53 -7.80
N ASP A 186 -11.26 -8.13 -8.59
CA ASP A 186 -11.00 -9.57 -8.54
C ASP A 186 -9.62 -9.80 -7.92
N PRO A 187 -9.51 -10.35 -6.70
CA PRO A 187 -8.22 -10.64 -6.07
C PRO A 187 -7.52 -11.87 -6.66
N SER A 188 -8.22 -12.71 -7.43
CA SER A 188 -7.68 -13.93 -8.05
C SER A 188 -8.13 -14.07 -9.52
N PRO A 189 -7.82 -13.08 -10.37
CA PRO A 189 -8.16 -13.13 -11.78
C PRO A 189 -7.35 -14.24 -12.47
N SER A 190 -7.76 -14.59 -13.68
CA SER A 190 -7.08 -15.58 -14.50
C SER A 190 -6.90 -15.09 -15.93
N GLY A 191 -5.95 -15.68 -16.65
CA GLY A 191 -5.67 -15.32 -18.04
C GLY A 191 -4.52 -14.32 -18.19
N GLN A 192 -4.45 -13.72 -19.36
CA GLN A 192 -3.35 -12.82 -19.74
C GLN A 192 -3.88 -11.43 -20.05
N ALA A 193 -3.10 -10.41 -19.70
CA ALA A 193 -3.41 -9.03 -20.02
C ALA A 193 -3.44 -8.80 -21.53
N ASP A 194 -4.42 -8.04 -22.00
CA ASP A 194 -4.52 -7.63 -23.41
C ASP A 194 -3.64 -6.41 -23.75
N GLY A 195 -3.12 -5.73 -22.72
CA GLY A 195 -2.33 -4.50 -22.83
C GLY A 195 -3.13 -3.23 -23.10
N THR A 196 -4.47 -3.30 -23.09
CA THR A 196 -5.34 -2.17 -23.40
C THR A 196 -6.46 -1.96 -22.38
N THR A 197 -7.16 -3.03 -21.99
CA THR A 197 -8.32 -2.97 -21.10
C THR A 197 -8.06 -3.64 -19.76
N SER A 198 -7.17 -4.63 -19.70
CA SER A 198 -6.78 -5.27 -18.43
C SER A 198 -6.14 -4.23 -17.51
N THR A 199 -6.61 -4.16 -16.26
CA THR A 199 -6.00 -3.29 -15.26
C THR A 199 -5.64 -4.06 -14.00
N ALA A 200 -4.39 -3.92 -13.56
CA ALA A 200 -3.87 -4.55 -12.36
C ALA A 200 -3.80 -3.52 -11.24
N MET A 201 -4.24 -3.92 -10.06
CA MET A 201 -4.13 -3.13 -8.84
C MET A 201 -2.66 -3.00 -8.43
N ALA A 202 -2.21 -1.77 -8.27
CA ALA A 202 -0.95 -1.48 -7.63
C ALA A 202 -1.09 -1.74 -6.11
N PRO A 203 0.01 -2.05 -5.39
CA PRO A 203 0.02 -2.25 -3.94
C PRO A 203 -0.02 -0.90 -3.19
N LEU A 204 -0.99 -0.06 -3.56
CA LEU A 204 -1.21 1.26 -3.01
C LEU A 204 -2.71 1.57 -3.01
N VAL A 205 -3.25 1.77 -1.81
CA VAL A 205 -4.65 2.17 -1.59
C VAL A 205 -4.71 3.35 -0.64
N ILE A 206 -5.80 4.10 -0.69
CA ILE A 206 -6.17 5.09 0.30
C ILE A 206 -7.53 4.69 0.84
N LEU A 207 -7.59 4.45 2.15
CA LEU A 207 -8.77 3.97 2.86
C LEU A 207 -9.29 5.06 3.79
N HIS A 208 -10.58 5.30 3.75
CA HIS A 208 -11.31 6.16 4.66
C HIS A 208 -11.54 5.46 6.00
N ARG A 209 -11.69 6.24 7.08
CA ARG A 209 -11.90 5.74 8.44
C ARG A 209 -13.04 4.74 8.56
N ASP A 210 -14.10 4.92 7.79
CA ASP A 210 -15.28 4.06 7.88
C ASP A 210 -14.96 2.65 7.34
N THR A 211 -14.15 2.57 6.28
CA THR A 211 -13.63 1.32 5.73
C THR A 211 -12.59 0.72 6.67
N LEU A 212 -11.65 1.54 7.17
CA LEU A 212 -10.62 1.09 8.13
C LEU A 212 -11.22 0.49 9.41
N ALA A 213 -12.37 0.97 9.87
CA ALA A 213 -13.06 0.44 11.05
C ALA A 213 -13.50 -1.03 10.88
N LEU A 214 -13.62 -1.52 9.65
CA LEU A 214 -13.98 -2.91 9.34
C LEU A 214 -12.75 -3.84 9.37
N LEU A 215 -11.54 -3.30 9.20
CA LEU A 215 -10.31 -4.07 9.03
C LEU A 215 -10.06 -5.12 10.12
N PRO A 216 -10.26 -4.85 11.44
CA PRO A 216 -9.98 -5.85 12.46
C PRO A 216 -10.79 -7.15 12.29
N GLY A 217 -12.03 -7.05 11.81
CA GLY A 217 -12.88 -8.22 11.53
C GLY A 217 -12.34 -9.05 10.37
N TYR A 218 -11.88 -8.39 9.30
CA TYR A 218 -11.29 -9.06 8.13
C TYR A 218 -9.92 -9.68 8.45
N ALA A 219 -9.06 -8.96 9.18
CA ALA A 219 -7.76 -9.47 9.61
C ALA A 219 -7.89 -10.71 10.50
N ALA A 220 -8.93 -10.77 11.36
CA ALA A 220 -9.22 -11.95 12.17
C ALA A 220 -9.76 -13.12 11.33
N ALA A 221 -10.57 -12.84 10.30
CA ALA A 221 -11.15 -13.87 9.44
C ALA A 221 -10.13 -14.49 8.46
N GLU A 222 -9.16 -13.72 7.97
CA GLU A 222 -8.13 -14.22 7.06
C GLU A 222 -7.17 -15.21 7.75
N GLY A 223 -7.01 -15.12 9.08
CA GLY A 223 -6.15 -16.01 9.86
C GLY A 223 -4.69 -16.02 9.38
N ALA A 224 -3.90 -16.99 9.83
CA ALA A 224 -2.50 -17.17 9.38
C ALA A 224 -2.39 -17.84 7.99
N ALA A 225 -3.50 -18.34 7.44
CA ALA A 225 -3.55 -18.96 6.12
C ALA A 225 -3.86 -17.90 5.06
N THR A 226 -2.81 -17.29 4.49
CA THR A 226 -2.98 -16.24 3.48
C THR A 226 -3.61 -16.83 2.22
N THR A 227 -4.92 -16.66 2.05
CA THR A 227 -5.68 -17.17 0.90
C THR A 227 -5.11 -16.66 -0.44
N TYR A 228 -4.44 -15.51 -0.40
CA TYR A 228 -3.82 -14.86 -1.55
C TYR A 228 -2.28 -14.93 -1.56
N GLY A 229 -1.70 -15.94 -0.91
CA GLY A 229 -0.25 -16.17 -0.89
C GLY A 229 0.56 -15.01 -0.28
N GLY A 230 -0.09 -14.19 0.55
CA GLY A 230 0.50 -13.02 1.20
C GLY A 230 0.82 -11.87 0.24
N HIS A 231 0.23 -11.83 -0.96
CA HIS A 231 0.44 -10.69 -1.87
C HIS A 231 -0.36 -9.47 -1.39
N PRO A 232 0.28 -8.35 -0.95
CA PRO A 232 -0.42 -7.24 -0.31
C PRO A 232 -1.55 -6.66 -1.15
N ALA A 233 -1.34 -6.48 -2.46
CA ALA A 233 -2.35 -5.94 -3.36
C ALA A 233 -3.61 -6.83 -3.45
N LYS A 234 -3.46 -8.16 -3.39
CA LYS A 234 -4.59 -9.09 -3.48
C LYS A 234 -5.41 -9.12 -2.20
N GLN A 235 -4.72 -9.10 -1.06
CA GLN A 235 -5.38 -9.00 0.25
C GLN A 235 -6.16 -7.69 0.36
N LEU A 236 -5.55 -6.58 -0.04
CA LEU A 236 -6.22 -5.26 -0.07
C LEU A 236 -7.37 -5.24 -1.07
N ALA A 237 -7.24 -5.87 -2.24
CA ALA A 237 -8.32 -5.98 -3.22
C ALA A 237 -9.52 -6.75 -2.67
N ALA A 238 -9.29 -7.91 -2.04
CA ALA A 238 -10.34 -8.71 -1.41
C ALA A 238 -11.04 -7.92 -0.30
N PHE A 239 -10.27 -7.26 0.57
CA PHE A 239 -10.81 -6.42 1.62
C PHE A 239 -11.66 -5.26 1.07
N VAL A 240 -11.16 -4.50 0.10
CA VAL A 240 -11.90 -3.37 -0.49
C VAL A 240 -13.14 -3.84 -1.22
N ARG A 241 -13.08 -4.97 -1.95
CA ARG A 241 -14.26 -5.58 -2.58
C ARG A 241 -15.35 -5.83 -1.54
N ASP A 242 -15.02 -6.58 -0.50
CA ASP A 242 -16.00 -7.04 0.48
C ASP A 242 -16.51 -5.89 1.37
N ALA A 243 -15.63 -4.96 1.74
CA ALA A 243 -15.95 -3.85 2.63
C ALA A 243 -16.69 -2.68 1.95
N VAL A 244 -16.41 -2.42 0.66
CA VAL A 244 -16.85 -1.20 -0.02
C VAL A 244 -17.81 -1.46 -1.17
N LEU A 245 -17.53 -2.50 -1.97
CA LEU A 245 -18.32 -2.79 -3.18
C LEU A 245 -19.49 -3.74 -2.88
N GLY A 246 -19.40 -4.49 -1.78
CA GLY A 246 -20.28 -5.62 -1.50
C GLY A 246 -19.82 -6.86 -2.25
N ALA A 247 -20.10 -8.04 -1.67
CA ALA A 247 -19.83 -9.33 -2.31
C ALA A 247 -20.77 -9.60 -3.49
#